data_AF-A0A662VXM2-F1
#
_entry.id   AF-A0A662VXM2-F1
#
_cell.length_a   1.000
_cell.length_b   1.000
_cell.length_c   1.000
_cell.angle_alpha   90.00
_cell.angle_beta   90.00
_cell.angle_gamma   90.00
#
_symmetry.space_group_name_H-M   'P 1'
#
loop_
_entity.id
_entity.type
_entity.pdbx_description
1 polymer ?
#
loop_
_entity_poly.entity_id
_entity_poly.type
_entity_poly.pdbx_seq_one_letter_code
_entity_poly.pdbx_strand_id
1 'polypeptide(L)'
;MQNELKNETLRWLKRIEEESRKIRANKANKDGKEFFENIKAYIDDTRYFLEKNDLIRAFECVVWAWAWLEIGLRIGLLDYS
;
A
#
# COMPACT_ATOMS: atom_id res chain seq x y z
N MET A 1 -0.63 -3.10 23.05
CA MET A 1 -0.58 -1.89 22.20
C MET A 1 0.62 -1.85 21.25
N GLN A 2 1.88 -1.65 21.66
CA GLN A 2 3.00 -1.57 20.69
C GLN A 2 3.23 -2.88 19.90
N ASN A 3 3.22 -4.03 20.58
CA ASN A 3 3.35 -5.34 19.91
C ASN A 3 2.16 -5.64 18.97
N GLU A 4 0.98 -5.15 19.32
CA GLU A 4 -0.24 -5.35 18.53
C GLU A 4 -0.21 -4.50 17.27
N LEU A 5 0.13 -3.21 17.37
CA LEU A 5 0.27 -2.31 16.23
C LEU A 5 1.35 -2.82 15.26
N LYS A 6 2.50 -3.25 15.78
CA LYS A 6 3.56 -3.86 14.95
C LYS A 6 3.07 -5.11 14.21
N ASN A 7 2.35 -6.01 14.90
CA ASN A 7 1.84 -7.23 14.30
C ASN A 7 0.77 -6.95 13.23
N GLU A 8 -0.13 -6.00 13.47
CA GLU A 8 -1.12 -5.58 12.47
C GLU A 8 -0.45 -4.92 11.27
N THR A 9 0.52 -4.00 11.48
CA THR A 9 1.28 -3.40 10.38
C THR A 9 1.98 -4.46 9.53
N LEU A 10 2.66 -5.43 10.15
CA LEU A 10 3.33 -6.53 9.41
C LEU A 10 2.32 -7.41 8.65
N ARG A 11 1.16 -7.71 9.24
CA ARG A 11 0.10 -8.48 8.59
C ARG A 11 -0.42 -7.75 7.34
N TRP A 12 -0.74 -6.46 7.47
CA TRP A 12 -1.28 -5.67 6.38
C TRP A 12 -0.25 -5.36 5.30
N LEU A 13 1.02 -5.17 5.69
CA LEU A 13 2.14 -5.02 4.76
C LEU A 13 2.31 -6.27 3.91
N LYS A 14 2.35 -7.46 4.54
CA LYS A 14 2.46 -8.72 3.79
C LYS A 14 1.31 -8.88 2.79
N ARG A 15 0.08 -8.61 3.22
CA ARG A 15 -1.10 -8.74 2.34
C ARG A 15 -1.05 -7.79 1.15
N ILE A 16 -0.64 -6.54 1.35
CA ILE A 16 -0.58 -5.59 0.23
C ILE A 16 0.59 -5.85 -0.71
N GLU A 17 1.70 -6.39 -0.22
CA GLU A 17 2.79 -6.86 -1.08
C GLU A 17 2.34 -8.00 -2.00
N GLU A 18 1.47 -8.88 -1.51
CA GLU A 18 0.87 -9.96 -2.30
C GLU A 18 -0.19 -9.41 -3.28
N GLU A 19 -1.04 -8.48 -2.84
CA GLU A 19 -2.11 -7.93 -3.65
C GLU A 19 -1.59 -6.99 -4.75
N SER A 20 -0.61 -6.15 -4.45
CA SER A 20 0.01 -5.22 -5.42
C SER A 20 0.69 -5.92 -6.60
N ARG A 21 1.02 -7.22 -6.47
CA ARG A 21 1.54 -8.04 -7.58
C ARG A 21 0.46 -8.48 -8.57
N LYS A 22 -0.80 -8.47 -8.15
CA LYS A 22 -1.95 -8.91 -8.95
C LYS A 22 -2.64 -7.77 -9.68
N ILE A 23 -2.27 -6.54 -9.38
CA ILE A 23 -2.87 -5.33 -9.96
C ILE A 23 -1.86 -4.64 -10.87
N ARG A 24 -2.37 -3.86 -11.82
CA ARG A 24 -1.58 -3.00 -12.70
C ARG A 24 -2.29 -1.67 -12.89
N ALA A 25 -1.55 -0.69 -13.40
CA ALA A 25 -2.12 0.57 -13.86
C ALA A 25 -2.98 0.34 -15.10
N ASN A 26 -4.20 0.87 -15.10
CA ASN A 26 -5.08 0.82 -16.27
C ASN A 26 -4.50 1.69 -17.39
N LYS A 27 -4.15 1.07 -18.53
CA LYS A 27 -3.53 1.77 -19.68
C LYS A 27 -4.43 2.82 -20.32
N ALA A 28 -5.74 2.72 -20.16
CA ALA A 28 -6.69 3.71 -20.66
C ALA A 28 -6.73 4.98 -19.78
N ASN A 29 -6.09 4.96 -18.61
CA ASN A 29 -6.10 6.08 -17.70
C ASN A 29 -4.68 6.61 -17.43
N LYS A 30 -4.45 7.88 -17.79
CA LYS A 30 -3.16 8.56 -17.64
C LYS A 30 -2.68 8.63 -16.18
N ASP A 31 -3.61 8.66 -15.23
CA ASP A 31 -3.29 8.83 -13.80
C ASP A 31 -3.07 7.47 -13.10
N GLY A 32 -3.40 6.34 -13.76
CA GLY A 32 -3.28 5.01 -13.19
C GLY A 32 -1.84 4.61 -12.83
N LYS A 33 -0.87 5.10 -13.60
CA LYS A 33 0.56 4.87 -13.34
C LYS A 33 1.00 5.55 -12.04
N GLU A 34 0.65 6.82 -11.86
CA GLU A 34 0.97 7.59 -10.65
C GLU A 34 0.28 6.99 -9.42
N PHE A 35 -0.98 6.56 -9.56
CA PHE A 35 -1.70 5.82 -8.51
C PHE A 35 -0.94 4.56 -8.06
N PHE A 36 -0.44 3.77 -9.01
CA PHE A 36 0.31 2.56 -8.72
C PHE A 36 1.69 2.85 -8.12
N GLU A 37 2.35 3.94 -8.53
CA GLU A 37 3.61 4.39 -7.95
C GLU A 37 3.43 4.85 -6.49
N ASN A 38 2.33 5.54 -6.16
CA ASN A 38 2.02 5.93 -4.78
C ASN A 38 1.83 4.71 -3.87
N ILE A 39 1.16 3.65 -4.34
CA ILE A 39 1.00 2.40 -3.56
C ILE A 39 2.38 1.83 -3.22
N LYS A 40 3.29 1.76 -4.20
CA LYS A 40 4.66 1.26 -3.97
C LYS A 40 5.44 2.14 -2.99
N ALA A 41 5.35 3.46 -3.14
CA ALA A 41 6.00 4.40 -2.24
C ALA A 41 5.55 4.20 -0.80
N TYR A 42 4.24 4.08 -0.54
CA TYR A 42 3.74 3.83 0.82
C TYR A 42 4.09 2.44 1.37
N ILE A 43 4.19 1.41 0.52
CA ILE A 43 4.70 0.09 0.92
C ILE A 43 6.17 0.20 1.36
N ASP A 44 7.00 0.92 0.60
CA ASP A 44 8.42 1.12 0.90
C ASP A 44 8.60 1.96 2.18
N ASP A 45 7.82 3.03 2.35
CA ASP A 45 7.80 3.85 3.57
C ASP A 45 7.36 3.05 4.79
N THR A 46 6.39 2.14 4.63
CA THR A 46 5.98 1.22 5.71
C THR A 46 7.18 0.39 6.20
N ARG A 47 7.99 -0.17 5.28
CA ARG A 47 9.19 -0.93 5.64
C ARG A 47 10.22 -0.02 6.34
N TYR A 48 10.46 1.16 5.79
CA TYR A 48 11.38 2.14 6.36
C TYR A 48 11.01 2.50 7.82
N PHE A 49 9.75 2.84 8.08
CA PHE A 49 9.32 3.21 9.44
C PHE A 49 9.28 2.02 10.40
N LEU A 50 8.99 0.81 9.93
CA LEU A 50 9.13 -0.42 10.72
C LEU A 50 10.58 -0.64 11.16
N GLU A 51 11.55 -0.47 10.25
CA GLU A 51 12.99 -0.59 10.57
C GLU A 51 13.46 0.45 11.59
N LYS A 52 12.87 1.66 11.56
CA LYS A 52 13.13 2.72 12.55
C LYS A 52 12.36 2.56 13.86
N ASN A 53 11.53 1.53 13.99
CA ASN A 53 10.61 1.31 15.11
C ASN A 53 9.61 2.48 15.32
N ASP A 54 9.33 3.26 14.27
CA ASP A 54 8.28 4.29 14.24
C ASP A 54 6.95 3.65 13.83
N LEU A 55 6.32 2.98 14.80
CA LEU A 55 5.15 2.15 14.54
C LEU A 55 3.90 2.94 14.11
N ILE A 56 3.82 4.22 14.50
CA ILE A 56 2.69 5.09 14.14
C ILE A 56 2.76 5.41 12.65
N ARG A 57 3.92 5.90 12.18
CA ARG A 57 4.09 6.21 10.76
C ARG A 57 4.05 4.96 9.89
N ALA A 58 4.61 3.85 10.37
CA ALA A 58 4.51 2.58 9.66
C ALA A 58 3.05 2.13 9.45
N PHE A 59 2.23 2.22 10.49
CA PHE A 59 0.81 1.89 10.38
C PHE A 59 0.05 2.88 9.48
N GLU A 60 0.35 4.17 9.57
CA GLU A 60 -0.25 5.18 8.68
C GLU A 60 0.08 4.90 7.21
N CYS A 61 1.35 4.64 6.88
CA CYS A 61 1.77 4.34 5.51
C CYS A 61 1.07 3.10 4.95
N VAL A 62 0.93 2.02 5.74
CA VAL A 62 0.27 0.81 5.24
C VAL A 62 -1.22 1.03 4.98
N VAL A 63 -1.88 1.84 5.81
CA VAL A 63 -3.28 2.24 5.60
C VAL A 63 -3.43 3.08 4.34
N TRP A 64 -2.53 4.04 4.10
CA TRP A 64 -2.53 4.82 2.86
C TRP A 64 -2.30 3.95 1.63
N ALA A 65 -1.36 3.01 1.67
CA ALA A 65 -1.12 2.10 0.56
C ALA A 65 -2.40 1.33 0.20
N TRP A 66 -3.14 0.82 1.18
CA TRP A 66 -4.44 0.15 0.97
C TRP A 66 -5.51 1.11 0.44
N ALA A 67 -5.58 2.34 0.96
CA ALA A 67 -6.54 3.33 0.49
C ALA A 67 -6.34 3.64 -1.00
N TRP A 68 -5.11 3.87 -1.45
CA TRP A 68 -4.79 4.09 -2.86
C TRP A 68 -5.14 2.87 -3.72
N LEU A 69 -4.86 1.65 -3.25
CA LEU A 69 -5.19 0.41 -3.95
C LEU A 69 -6.70 0.24 -4.14
N GLU A 70 -7.46 0.27 -3.06
CA GLU A 70 -8.91 0.03 -3.06
C GLU A 70 -9.66 1.11 -3.83
N ILE A 71 -9.30 2.39 -3.62
CA ILE A 71 -9.87 3.50 -4.38
C ILE A 71 -9.53 3.33 -5.85
N GLY A 72 -8.27 3.09 -6.19
CA GLY A 72 -7.79 2.95 -7.56
C GLY A 72 -8.52 1.85 -8.34
N LEU A 73 -8.75 0.69 -7.70
CA LEU A 73 -9.57 -0.39 -8.28
C LEU A 73 -11.03 0.04 -8.46
N ARG A 74 -11.64 0.66 -7.43
CA ARG A 74 -13.04 1.08 -7.45
C ARG A 74 -13.35 2.11 -8.55
N ILE A 75 -12.43 3.04 -8.81
CA ILE A 75 -12.62 4.10 -9.81
C ILE A 75 -11.99 3.77 -11.18
N GLY A 76 -11.44 2.56 -11.34
CA GLY A 76 -10.91 2.06 -12.62
C GLY A 76 -9.55 2.64 -13.04
N LEU A 77 -8.80 3.22 -12.10
CA LEU A 77 -7.39 3.61 -12.31
C LEU A 77 -6.44 2.41 -12.28
N LEU A 78 -6.84 1.38 -11.54
CA LEU A 78 -6.13 0.11 -11.44
C LEU A 78 -7.06 -1.00 -11.93
N ASP A 79 -6.49 -2.05 -12.51
CA ASP A 79 -7.19 -3.28 -12.85
C ASP A 79 -6.35 -4.49 -12.43
N TYR A 80 -7.02 -5.64 -12.31
CA TYR A 80 -6.32 -6.90 -12.11
C TYR A 80 -5.56 -7.28 -13.39
N SER A 81 -4.32 -7.74 -13.20
CA SER A 81 -3.42 -8.15 -14.28
C SER A 81 -3.90 -9.43 -14.96
#